data_AF-A0A402BCM3-F1
#
_entry.id   AF-A0A402BCM3-F1
#
_cell.length_a   1.000
_cell.length_b   1.000
_cell.length_c   1.000
_cell.angle_alpha   90.00
_cell.angle_beta   90.00
_cell.angle_gamma   90.00
#
_symmetry.space_group_name_H-M   'P 1'
#
loop_
_entity.id
_entity.type
_entity.pdbx_description
1 polymer ?
#
loop_
_entity_poly.entity_id
_entity_poly.type
_entity_poly.pdbx_seq_one_letter_code
_entity_poly.pdbx_strand_id
1 'polypeptide(L)'
;MVAEWRHEDQKVAAPLKGQEHKGTKNPTQRISYGELQPRRVTRVRAVRVPHTISRPHSERSFLLYLLFGMTATLLLWMVLSTLGGWFSVWLDDLHYGRPRTYQVDARVGHNDQMGNASHFIALNLHRRIEVIELPGADTTKARIFIGPEFANASNELAPVELRFVDVNKDQKLDMVVLYQQQRLVYINDHQDFRLAQPSEQTEIAQALRQLGL
;
A
#
# COMPACT_ATOMS: atom_id res chain seq x y z
N MET A 1 -58.49 -11.81 70.29
CA MET A 1 -58.67 -13.27 70.05
C MET A 1 -57.26 -13.85 70.12
N VAL A 2 -56.78 -14.40 71.25
CA VAL A 2 -57.10 -15.75 71.82
C VAL A 2 -56.63 -16.84 70.84
N ALA A 3 -55.80 -17.85 71.10
CA ALA A 3 -55.08 -18.47 72.23
C ALA A 3 -53.94 -19.32 71.58
N GLU A 4 -52.74 -19.52 72.13
CA GLU A 4 -52.30 -20.48 73.17
C GLU A 4 -52.85 -21.93 73.13
N TRP A 5 -51.95 -22.86 73.49
CA TRP A 5 -52.05 -24.32 73.75
C TRP A 5 -51.76 -25.24 72.53
N ARG A 6 -50.84 -26.22 72.50
CA ARG A 6 -50.05 -27.13 73.39
C ARG A 6 -50.48 -28.60 73.21
N HIS A 7 -49.48 -29.50 73.28
CA HIS A 7 -49.45 -30.98 73.38
C HIS A 7 -49.22 -31.72 72.05
N GLU A 8 -48.06 -32.36 71.82
CA GLU A 8 -47.40 -33.54 72.46
C GLU A 8 -47.82 -34.86 71.82
N ASP A 9 -46.83 -35.65 71.39
CA ASP A 9 -46.71 -37.12 71.52
C ASP A 9 -45.38 -37.52 70.84
N GLN A 10 -44.27 -37.79 71.54
CA GLN A 10 -43.93 -38.89 72.46
C GLN A 10 -43.65 -40.23 71.73
N LYS A 11 -42.46 -40.79 72.01
CA LYS A 11 -42.10 -42.22 72.27
C LYS A 11 -40.64 -42.49 71.81
N VAL A 12 -39.77 -43.27 72.45
CA VAL A 12 -39.73 -44.12 73.66
C VAL A 12 -38.24 -44.50 73.86
N ALA A 13 -37.73 -44.50 75.10
CA ALA A 13 -36.92 -45.59 75.68
C ALA A 13 -36.49 -45.26 77.13
N ALA A 14 -36.83 -46.13 78.06
CA ALA A 14 -36.53 -46.13 79.50
C ALA A 14 -35.68 -47.38 79.84
N PRO A 15 -35.32 -47.69 81.10
CA PRO A 15 -35.01 -46.86 82.27
C PRO A 15 -33.62 -47.18 82.89
N LEU A 16 -33.21 -46.31 83.82
CA LEU A 16 -32.07 -46.47 84.73
C LEU A 16 -32.43 -47.30 85.97
N LYS A 17 -31.46 -48.08 86.46
CA LYS A 17 -31.36 -48.78 87.75
C LYS A 17 -29.89 -48.58 88.14
N GLY A 18 -29.43 -48.09 89.29
CA GLY A 18 -29.90 -47.93 90.66
C GLY A 18 -28.65 -48.09 91.56
N GLN A 19 -28.68 -47.57 92.79
CA GLN A 19 -27.67 -47.64 93.89
C GLN A 19 -26.63 -46.51 93.92
N GLU A 20 -26.66 -45.50 94.80
CA GLU A 20 -26.77 -45.39 96.27
C GLU A 20 -25.40 -45.32 97.02
N HIS A 21 -25.11 -44.09 97.47
CA HIS A 21 -24.30 -43.54 98.59
C HIS A 21 -23.26 -44.36 99.39
N LYS A 22 -22.07 -43.74 99.54
CA LYS A 22 -21.25 -43.48 100.77
C LYS A 22 -19.89 -42.90 100.29
N GLY A 23 -19.30 -41.78 100.72
CA GLY A 23 -19.48 -40.90 101.86
C GLY A 23 -18.12 -40.77 102.58
N THR A 24 -17.34 -39.69 102.37
CA THR A 24 -16.27 -39.24 103.31
C THR A 24 -15.66 -37.87 102.96
N LYS A 25 -16.03 -36.86 103.77
CA LYS A 25 -15.21 -35.82 104.43
C LYS A 25 -13.99 -35.22 103.69
N ASN A 26 -14.08 -33.90 103.44
CA ASN A 26 -12.96 -32.98 103.18
C ASN A 26 -11.86 -33.09 104.24
N PRO A 27 -10.59 -32.88 103.84
CA PRO A 27 -9.95 -31.63 104.24
C PRO A 27 -9.18 -30.95 103.10
N THR A 28 -9.32 -29.63 103.07
CA THR A 28 -8.57 -28.65 102.28
C THR A 28 -7.06 -28.94 102.31
N GLN A 29 -6.44 -29.18 101.16
CA GLN A 29 -4.98 -29.17 101.02
C GLN A 29 -4.52 -28.01 100.14
N ARG A 30 -3.60 -27.25 100.73
CA ARG A 30 -2.96 -26.03 100.24
C ARG A 30 -2.46 -26.14 98.79
N ILE A 31 -2.70 -25.05 98.07
CA ILE A 31 -2.04 -24.74 96.79
C ILE A 31 -0.53 -24.61 97.03
N SER A 32 0.26 -25.42 96.32
CA SER A 32 1.70 -25.27 96.19
C SER A 32 1.99 -24.76 94.77
N TYR A 33 2.28 -23.47 94.62
CA TYR A 33 2.78 -22.90 93.38
C TYR A 33 4.27 -23.26 93.25
N GLY A 34 4.55 -24.52 92.92
CA GLY A 34 5.87 -24.93 92.45
C GLY A 34 6.07 -24.46 91.02
N GLU A 35 7.03 -23.55 90.84
CA GLU A 35 7.77 -23.25 89.60
C GLU A 35 7.07 -23.56 88.27
N LEU A 36 6.26 -22.61 87.78
CA LEU A 36 6.01 -22.51 86.34
C LEU A 36 7.21 -21.80 85.70
N GLN A 37 8.21 -22.59 85.30
CA GLN A 37 9.22 -22.11 84.36
C GLN A 37 8.51 -21.70 83.05
N PRO A 38 8.69 -20.47 82.53
CA PRO A 38 8.11 -20.10 81.25
C PRO A 38 8.81 -20.90 80.15
N ARG A 39 8.11 -21.92 79.64
CA ARG A 39 8.45 -22.66 78.43
C ARG A 39 8.74 -21.65 77.31
N ARG A 40 10.01 -21.56 76.89
CA ARG A 40 10.44 -20.78 75.72
C ARG A 40 9.54 -21.17 74.55
N VAL A 41 8.67 -20.26 74.16
CA VAL A 41 7.93 -20.36 72.91
C VAL A 41 8.93 -20.03 71.81
N THR A 42 9.38 -21.04 71.07
CA THR A 42 10.15 -20.85 69.85
C THR A 42 9.31 -19.99 68.92
N ARG A 43 9.68 -18.72 68.79
CA ARG A 43 9.09 -17.78 67.84
C ARG A 43 9.36 -18.34 66.45
N VAL A 44 8.37 -19.02 65.85
CA VAL A 44 8.43 -19.41 64.45
C VAL A 44 8.50 -18.11 63.67
N ARG A 45 9.70 -17.79 63.17
CA ARG A 45 9.93 -16.65 62.29
C ARG A 45 9.18 -16.97 61.01
N ALA A 46 8.01 -16.36 60.81
CA ALA A 46 7.28 -16.44 59.57
C ALA A 46 8.23 -16.02 58.44
N VAL A 47 8.66 -17.00 57.63
CA VAL A 47 9.40 -16.75 56.40
C VAL A 47 8.41 -16.06 55.48
N ARG A 48 8.55 -14.74 55.34
CA ARG A 48 7.84 -14.02 54.28
C ARG A 48 8.42 -14.50 52.96
N VAL A 49 7.73 -15.41 52.30
CA VAL A 49 7.96 -15.71 50.90
C VAL A 49 7.63 -14.42 50.14
N PRO A 50 8.59 -13.78 49.45
CA PRO A 50 8.29 -12.58 48.69
C PRO A 50 7.30 -12.98 47.59
N HIS A 51 6.05 -12.52 47.72
CA HIS A 51 5.13 -12.54 46.59
C HIS A 51 5.65 -11.50 45.60
N THR A 52 6.37 -11.97 44.58
CA THR A 52 6.67 -11.16 43.41
C THR A 52 5.33 -10.82 42.78
N ILE A 53 4.86 -9.60 43.01
CA ILE A 53 3.67 -9.08 42.34
C ILE A 53 4.06 -8.92 40.87
N SER A 54 3.79 -9.93 40.06
CA SER A 54 3.80 -9.82 38.62
C SER A 54 2.75 -8.80 38.24
N ARG A 55 3.19 -7.56 37.98
CA ARG A 55 2.32 -6.54 37.40
C ARG A 55 1.90 -7.08 36.03
N PRO A 56 0.60 -7.28 35.76
CA PRO A 56 0.18 -7.65 34.43
C PRO A 56 0.59 -6.50 33.52
N HIS A 57 1.61 -6.72 32.71
CA HIS A 57 1.98 -5.78 31.67
C HIS A 57 0.74 -5.65 30.78
N SER A 58 0.23 -4.43 30.64
CA SER A 58 -1.02 -4.17 29.93
C SER A 58 -0.83 -4.48 28.45
N GLU A 59 -1.15 -5.71 28.05
CA GLU A 59 -1.08 -6.13 26.65
C GLU A 59 -2.05 -5.35 25.75
N ARG A 60 -3.13 -4.82 26.35
CA ARG A 60 -4.09 -3.94 25.65
C ARG A 60 -3.45 -2.64 25.18
N SER A 61 -2.59 -2.02 25.99
CA SER A 61 -1.87 -0.81 25.55
C SER A 61 -0.87 -1.12 24.44
N PHE A 62 -0.20 -2.28 24.47
CA PHE A 62 0.70 -2.69 23.41
C PHE A 62 -0.04 -2.87 22.07
N LEU A 63 -1.20 -3.53 22.07
CA LEU A 63 -2.04 -3.69 20.89
C LEU A 63 -2.53 -2.35 20.32
N LEU A 64 -2.88 -1.39 21.19
CA LEU A 64 -3.28 -0.04 20.76
C LEU A 64 -2.12 0.72 20.12
N TYR A 65 -0.92 0.67 20.71
CA TYR A 65 0.27 1.27 20.11
C TYR A 65 0.64 0.60 18.78
N LEU A 66 0.49 -0.72 18.68
CA LEU A 66 0.74 -1.47 17.46
C LEU A 66 -0.24 -1.06 16.35
N LEU A 67 -1.54 -0.99 16.65
CA LEU A 67 -2.56 -0.55 15.69
C LEU A 67 -2.29 0.89 15.22
N PHE A 68 -1.94 1.78 16.14
CA PHE A 68 -1.64 3.17 15.80
C PHE A 68 -0.39 3.27 14.92
N GLY A 69 0.66 2.52 15.24
CA GLY A 69 1.89 2.45 14.45
C GLY A 69 1.65 1.89 13.05
N MET A 70 0.89 0.80 12.93
CA MET A 70 0.51 0.22 11.63
C MET A 70 -0.32 1.21 10.80
N THR A 71 -1.29 1.88 11.42
CA THR A 71 -2.14 2.86 10.75
C THR A 71 -1.32 4.06 10.27
N ALA A 72 -0.45 4.60 11.13
CA ALA A 72 0.45 5.69 10.78
C ALA A 72 1.39 5.31 9.63
N THR A 73 1.91 4.08 9.64
CA THR A 73 2.79 3.58 8.58
C THR A 73 2.04 3.43 7.25
N LEU A 74 0.78 2.95 7.28
CA LEU A 74 -0.05 2.80 6.09
C LEU A 74 -0.45 4.17 5.51
N LEU A 75 -0.78 5.14 6.36
CA LEU A 75 -1.01 6.53 5.95
C LEU A 75 0.25 7.16 5.36
N LEU A 76 1.40 6.98 6.01
CA LEU A 76 2.68 7.46 5.50
C LEU A 76 3.00 6.86 4.13
N TRP A 77 2.77 5.55 3.97
CA TRP A 77 2.94 4.86 2.69
C TRP A 77 2.05 5.42 1.58
N MET A 78 0.77 5.67 1.87
CA MET A 78 -0.15 6.31 0.91
C MET A 78 0.35 7.69 0.50
N VAL A 79 0.72 8.52 1.48
CA VAL A 79 1.24 9.87 1.23
C VAL A 79 2.52 9.82 0.38
N LEU A 80 3.49 8.98 0.73
CA LEU A 80 4.72 8.80 -0.05
C LEU A 80 4.41 8.33 -1.48
N SER A 81 3.47 7.41 -1.65
CA SER A 81 3.09 6.90 -2.97
C SER A 81 2.50 8.01 -3.85
N THR A 82 1.61 8.84 -3.28
CA THR A 82 1.02 9.98 -4.01
C THR A 82 2.05 11.05 -4.35
N LEU A 83 2.94 11.39 -3.42
CA LEU A 83 4.04 12.32 -3.63
C LEU A 83 5.01 11.81 -4.70
N GLY A 84 5.32 10.52 -4.71
CA GLY A 84 6.18 9.91 -5.71
C GLY A 84 5.62 10.03 -7.12
N GLY A 85 4.33 9.68 -7.31
CA GLY A 85 3.65 9.86 -8.59
C GLY A 85 3.60 11.32 -9.05
N TRP A 86 3.25 12.24 -8.14
CA TRP A 86 3.27 13.68 -8.43
C TRP A 86 4.66 14.18 -8.82
N PHE A 87 5.69 13.71 -8.12
CA PHE A 87 7.08 14.10 -8.39
C PHE A 87 7.56 13.59 -9.75
N SER A 88 7.24 12.34 -10.13
CA SER A 88 7.54 11.82 -11.47
C SER A 88 6.89 12.66 -12.57
N VAL A 89 5.62 13.01 -12.38
CA VAL A 89 4.88 13.85 -13.33
C VAL A 89 5.50 15.26 -13.42
N TRP A 90 5.87 15.85 -12.29
CA TRP A 90 6.53 17.16 -12.26
C TRP A 90 7.92 17.12 -12.93
N LEU A 91 8.69 16.05 -12.73
CA LEU A 91 9.99 15.86 -13.37
C LEU A 91 9.85 15.71 -14.88
N ASP A 92 8.86 14.96 -15.34
CA ASP A 92 8.54 14.85 -16.76
C ASP A 92 8.09 16.20 -17.33
N ASP A 93 7.28 16.96 -16.60
CA ASP A 93 6.81 18.28 -17.03
C ASP A 93 7.97 19.26 -17.20
N LEU A 94 9.03 19.14 -16.38
CA LEU A 94 10.26 19.92 -16.51
C LEU A 94 11.11 19.47 -17.71
N HIS A 95 11.19 18.17 -17.98
CA HIS A 95 11.96 17.62 -19.10
C HIS A 95 11.29 17.84 -20.46
N TYR A 96 9.97 17.75 -20.53
CA TYR A 96 9.21 17.70 -21.78
C TYR A 96 8.29 18.92 -22.01
N GLY A 97 7.99 19.72 -20.98
CA GLY A 97 6.99 20.78 -21.06
C GLY A 97 5.55 20.24 -21.16
N ARG A 98 4.57 21.08 -20.83
CA ARG A 98 3.14 20.80 -21.09
C ARG A 98 2.55 21.83 -22.04
N PRO A 99 1.91 21.42 -23.15
CA PRO A 99 1.80 20.05 -23.69
C PRO A 99 3.15 19.47 -24.19
N ARG A 100 3.35 18.14 -24.11
CA ARG A 100 4.59 17.48 -24.54
C ARG A 100 4.67 17.55 -26.08
N THR A 101 5.40 18.53 -26.60
CA THR A 101 5.66 18.67 -28.04
C THR A 101 7.10 18.26 -28.35
N TYR A 102 7.29 17.41 -29.34
CA TYR A 102 8.60 17.10 -29.91
C TYR A 102 8.77 17.85 -31.22
N GLN A 103 9.91 18.51 -31.38
CA GLN A 103 10.21 19.30 -32.57
C GLN A 103 11.51 18.83 -33.18
N VAL A 104 11.53 18.69 -34.50
CA VAL A 104 12.72 18.26 -35.24
C VAL A 104 12.67 18.78 -36.67
N ASP A 105 13.84 19.12 -37.20
CA ASP A 105 13.99 19.49 -38.61
C ASP A 105 14.50 18.28 -39.41
N ALA A 106 13.83 17.96 -40.52
CA ALA A 106 14.21 16.84 -41.37
C ALA A 106 14.04 17.19 -42.86
N ARG A 107 14.91 16.59 -43.69
CA ARG A 107 14.85 16.72 -45.16
C ARG A 107 14.20 15.47 -45.74
N VAL A 108 12.90 15.56 -45.99
CA VAL A 108 12.07 14.44 -46.44
C VAL A 108 11.71 14.55 -47.93
N GLY A 109 12.06 15.66 -48.58
CA GLY A 109 11.81 15.91 -50.00
C GLY A 109 10.47 16.59 -50.29
N HIS A 110 9.70 16.95 -49.26
CA HIS A 110 8.42 17.66 -49.40
C HIS A 110 8.65 19.17 -49.53
N ASN A 111 8.89 19.63 -50.76
CA ASN A 111 9.12 21.06 -51.03
C ASN A 111 10.34 21.63 -50.26
N ASP A 112 11.31 20.78 -49.95
CA ASP A 112 12.60 21.17 -49.38
C ASP A 112 13.43 21.85 -50.48
N GLN A 113 13.44 23.18 -50.53
CA GLN A 113 14.35 23.91 -51.42
C GLN A 113 15.79 23.85 -50.89
N MET A 114 16.77 23.98 -51.80
CA MET A 114 18.21 23.90 -51.50
C MET A 114 18.59 24.78 -50.29
N GLY A 115 18.64 24.16 -49.10
CA GLY A 115 19.06 24.79 -47.85
C GLY A 115 18.13 24.57 -46.66
N ASN A 116 16.82 24.51 -46.87
CA ASN A 116 15.85 24.54 -45.78
C ASN A 116 15.23 23.16 -45.55
N ALA A 117 15.43 22.61 -44.34
CA ALA A 117 14.73 21.41 -43.90
C ALA A 117 13.28 21.75 -43.52
N SER A 118 12.38 20.78 -43.66
CA SER A 118 11.03 20.88 -43.14
C SER A 118 11.03 20.74 -41.62
N HIS A 119 10.24 21.57 -40.95
CA HIS A 119 10.11 21.57 -39.49
C HIS A 119 8.90 20.74 -39.07
N PHE A 120 9.12 19.79 -38.17
CA PHE A 120 8.07 18.90 -37.68
C PHE A 120 7.79 19.15 -36.22
N ILE A 121 6.50 19.21 -35.87
CA ILE A 121 6.01 19.32 -34.50
C ILE A 121 5.10 18.13 -34.24
N ALA A 122 5.50 17.21 -33.38
CA ALA A 122 4.66 16.12 -32.90
C ALA A 122 4.12 16.42 -31.52
N LEU A 123 2.84 16.19 -31.32
CA LEU A 123 2.21 16.30 -30.01
C LEU A 123 1.16 15.22 -29.83
N ASN A 124 0.86 14.94 -28.57
CA ASN A 124 -0.27 14.12 -28.19
C ASN A 124 -1.39 15.03 -27.69
N LEU A 125 -2.42 15.19 -28.52
CA LEU A 125 -3.59 16.01 -28.22
C LEU A 125 -4.79 15.09 -27.97
N HIS A 126 -5.35 15.08 -26.76
CA HIS A 126 -6.54 14.30 -26.43
C HIS A 126 -6.48 12.80 -26.79
N ARG A 127 -5.35 12.12 -26.49
CA ARG A 127 -5.11 10.69 -26.82
C ARG A 127 -4.99 10.42 -28.32
N ARG A 128 -4.63 11.44 -29.10
CA ARG A 128 -4.41 11.37 -30.54
C ARG A 128 -3.08 12.02 -30.87
N ILE A 129 -2.25 11.29 -31.60
CA ILE A 129 -0.98 11.84 -32.07
C ILE A 129 -1.25 12.72 -33.26
N GLU A 130 -0.77 13.95 -33.20
CA GLU A 130 -0.81 14.91 -34.29
C GLU A 130 0.61 15.30 -34.63
N VAL A 131 0.97 15.16 -35.90
CA VAL A 131 2.25 15.63 -36.42
C VAL A 131 1.98 16.74 -37.42
N ILE A 132 2.54 17.91 -37.17
CA ILE A 132 2.45 19.07 -38.04
C ILE A 132 3.76 19.17 -38.80
N GLU A 133 3.69 19.17 -40.12
CA GLU A 133 4.81 19.44 -41.02
C GLU A 133 4.71 20.89 -41.52
N LEU A 134 5.77 21.65 -41.32
CA LEU A 134 5.95 23.00 -41.86
C LEU A 134 7.06 22.93 -42.92
N PRO A 135 6.70 22.94 -44.22
CA PRO A 135 7.70 22.84 -45.27
C PRO A 135 8.70 24.00 -45.24
N GLY A 136 9.99 23.70 -45.37
CA GLY A 136 11.07 24.69 -45.22
C GLY A 136 11.07 25.81 -46.27
N ALA A 137 10.44 25.61 -47.43
CA ALA A 137 10.33 26.63 -48.47
C ALA A 137 9.06 27.48 -48.38
N ASP A 138 7.98 26.97 -47.78
CA ASP A 138 6.68 27.63 -47.73
C ASP A 138 5.81 27.08 -46.59
N THR A 139 5.75 27.83 -45.48
CA THR A 139 4.96 27.46 -44.30
C THR A 139 3.46 27.56 -44.52
N THR A 140 3.00 28.20 -45.61
CA THR A 140 1.57 28.21 -45.97
C THR A 140 1.06 26.86 -46.46
N LYS A 141 1.99 25.94 -46.79
CA LYS A 141 1.69 24.55 -47.18
C LYS A 141 1.80 23.57 -46.02
N ALA A 142 1.60 24.05 -44.79
CA ALA A 142 1.60 23.22 -43.60
C ALA A 142 0.62 22.04 -43.74
N ARG A 143 1.02 20.88 -43.23
CA ARG A 143 0.21 19.67 -43.24
C ARG A 143 0.11 19.08 -41.86
N ILE A 144 -0.99 18.38 -41.60
CA ILE A 144 -1.27 17.76 -40.32
C ILE A 144 -1.55 16.28 -40.56
N PHE A 145 -0.70 15.42 -39.99
CA PHE A 145 -0.85 13.98 -39.99
C PHE A 145 -1.47 13.54 -38.68
N ILE A 146 -2.67 12.99 -38.78
CA ILE A 146 -3.46 12.56 -37.63
C ILE A 146 -3.34 11.04 -37.46
N GLY A 147 -2.81 10.62 -36.32
CA GLY A 147 -2.71 9.22 -35.93
C GLY A 147 -4.02 8.64 -35.40
N PRO A 148 -4.05 7.32 -35.15
CA PRO A 148 -5.18 6.65 -34.50
C PRO A 148 -5.37 7.16 -33.07
N GLU A 149 -6.58 6.99 -32.54
CA GLU A 149 -6.90 7.33 -31.15
C GLU A 149 -6.51 6.18 -30.20
N PHE A 150 -5.95 6.51 -29.04
CA PHE A 150 -5.64 5.52 -28.01
C PHE A 150 -6.84 5.25 -27.12
N ALA A 151 -7.14 3.97 -26.89
CA ALA A 151 -8.26 3.56 -26.03
C ALA A 151 -8.03 3.86 -24.53
N ASN A 152 -6.78 4.05 -24.08
CA ASN A 152 -6.43 4.09 -22.67
C ASN A 152 -6.19 5.54 -22.17
N ALA A 153 -6.82 5.92 -21.06
CA ALA A 153 -6.72 7.25 -20.46
C ALA A 153 -5.32 7.61 -19.91
N SER A 154 -4.49 6.61 -19.59
CA SER A 154 -3.10 6.81 -19.16
C SER A 154 -2.20 7.45 -20.22
N ASN A 155 -2.66 7.51 -21.47
CA ASN A 155 -1.84 7.86 -22.61
C ASN A 155 -1.86 9.35 -22.94
N GLU A 156 -2.64 10.19 -22.23
CA GLU A 156 -2.71 11.64 -22.51
C GLU A 156 -1.39 12.37 -22.27
N LEU A 157 -0.52 11.84 -21.40
CA LEU A 157 0.79 12.41 -21.10
C LEU A 157 1.92 11.66 -21.81
N ALA A 158 1.65 10.72 -22.73
CA ALA A 158 2.73 10.01 -23.41
C ALA A 158 3.64 10.98 -24.20
N PRO A 159 4.97 11.00 -23.98
CA PRO A 159 5.87 11.73 -24.86
C PRO A 159 5.87 11.06 -26.24
N VAL A 160 5.96 11.89 -27.27
CA VAL A 160 6.00 11.47 -28.67
C VAL A 160 7.36 11.84 -29.21
N GLU A 161 8.03 10.92 -29.92
CA GLU A 161 9.27 11.23 -30.64
C GLU A 161 9.09 10.93 -32.13
N LEU A 162 9.80 11.69 -32.97
CA LEU A 162 9.88 11.44 -34.39
C LEU A 162 11.27 10.94 -34.78
N ARG A 163 11.31 9.95 -35.68
CA ARG A 163 12.52 9.50 -36.37
C ARG A 163 12.24 9.48 -37.87
N PHE A 164 13.25 9.86 -38.64
CA PHE A 164 13.18 9.86 -40.10
C PHE A 164 14.19 8.85 -40.63
N VAL A 165 13.70 7.73 -41.15
CA VAL A 165 14.50 6.59 -41.60
C VAL A 165 13.83 5.94 -42.79
N ASP A 166 14.61 5.48 -43.76
CA ASP A 166 14.11 4.70 -44.89
C ASP A 166 13.76 3.27 -44.41
N VAL A 167 12.46 2.95 -44.31
CA VAL A 167 12.01 1.61 -43.86
C VAL A 167 11.58 0.71 -45.01
N ASN A 168 11.24 1.28 -46.17
CA ASN A 168 10.76 0.56 -47.35
C ASN A 168 11.85 0.38 -48.44
N LYS A 169 13.05 0.93 -48.22
CA LYS A 169 14.22 0.92 -49.11
C LYS A 169 14.02 1.69 -50.42
N ASP A 170 13.18 2.71 -50.42
CA ASP A 170 12.91 3.56 -51.58
C ASP A 170 13.85 4.78 -51.69
N GLN A 171 14.87 4.85 -50.82
CA GLN A 171 15.83 5.95 -50.67
C GLN A 171 15.22 7.27 -50.18
N LYS A 172 14.00 7.23 -49.65
CA LYS A 172 13.37 8.38 -48.99
C LYS A 172 13.25 8.12 -47.51
N LEU A 173 13.22 9.21 -46.75
CA LEU A 173 13.01 9.13 -45.32
C LEU A 173 11.52 8.98 -45.04
N ASP A 174 11.16 7.85 -44.42
CA ASP A 174 9.85 7.61 -43.85
C ASP A 174 9.79 8.17 -42.42
N MET A 175 8.59 8.53 -41.96
CA MET A 175 8.38 9.07 -40.62
C MET A 175 7.94 7.96 -39.66
N VAL A 176 8.76 7.71 -38.65
CA VAL A 176 8.48 6.77 -37.55
C VAL A 176 8.18 7.56 -36.30
N VAL A 177 6.94 7.42 -35.81
CA VAL A 177 6.46 8.05 -34.59
C VAL A 177 6.55 7.05 -33.44
N LEU A 178 7.37 7.37 -32.44
CA LEU A 178 7.60 6.53 -31.27
C LEU A 178 6.80 7.08 -30.07
N TYR A 179 6.07 6.20 -29.39
CA TYR A 179 5.28 6.56 -28.20
C TYR A 179 5.13 5.34 -27.30
N GLN A 180 5.41 5.44 -25.99
CA GLN A 180 5.22 4.36 -25.00
C GLN A 180 5.59 2.94 -25.48
N GLN A 181 6.77 2.78 -26.13
CA GLN A 181 7.27 1.51 -26.70
C GLN A 181 6.52 0.98 -27.93
N GLN A 182 5.50 1.71 -28.39
CA GLN A 182 4.80 1.48 -29.64
C GLN A 182 5.36 2.40 -30.72
N ARG A 183 5.08 2.03 -31.97
CA ARG A 183 5.52 2.77 -33.15
C ARG A 183 4.44 2.85 -34.20
N LEU A 184 4.33 4.01 -34.82
CA LEU A 184 3.45 4.28 -35.95
C LEU A 184 4.32 4.73 -37.11
N VAL A 185 4.12 4.14 -38.28
CA VAL A 185 4.97 4.41 -39.45
C VAL A 185 4.13 5.06 -40.53
N TYR A 186 4.65 6.17 -41.03
CA TYR A 186 4.15 6.85 -42.21
C TYR A 186 5.18 6.75 -43.34
N ILE A 187 4.74 6.19 -44.47
CA ILE A 187 5.54 6.02 -45.67
C ILE A 187 5.51 7.30 -46.49
N ASN A 188 6.68 7.70 -46.99
CA ASN A 188 6.85 8.86 -47.84
C ASN A 188 6.47 8.54 -49.30
N ASP A 189 5.34 9.09 -49.76
CA ASP A 189 4.82 8.88 -51.12
C ASP A 189 5.25 10.01 -52.09
N HIS A 190 6.49 10.50 -51.94
CA HIS A 190 7.11 11.64 -52.64
C HIS A 190 6.53 13.02 -52.32
N GLN A 191 5.21 13.12 -52.36
CA GLN A 191 4.53 14.39 -52.15
C GLN A 191 4.02 14.52 -50.73
N ASP A 192 3.72 13.41 -50.05
CA ASP A 192 3.07 13.40 -48.75
C ASP A 192 3.38 12.14 -47.94
N PHE A 193 3.01 12.14 -46.66
CA PHE A 193 3.09 10.96 -45.81
C PHE A 193 1.76 10.22 -45.77
N ARG A 194 1.81 8.89 -45.99
CA ARG A 194 0.65 8.00 -45.85
C ARG A 194 0.90 6.98 -44.75
N LEU A 195 -0.17 6.50 -44.11
CA LEU A 195 -0.03 5.41 -43.14
C LEU A 195 0.45 4.13 -43.84
N ALA A 196 1.34 3.38 -43.19
CA ALA A 196 1.80 2.08 -43.68
C ALA A 196 0.62 1.10 -43.86
N GLN A 197 0.57 0.44 -45.02
CA GLN A 197 -0.50 -0.52 -45.31
C GLN A 197 -0.28 -1.85 -44.58
N PRO A 198 -1.34 -2.62 -44.29
CA PRO A 198 -1.22 -3.91 -43.59
C PRO A 198 -0.25 -4.90 -44.27
N SER A 199 -0.15 -4.88 -45.61
CA SER A 199 0.78 -5.70 -46.37
C SER A 199 2.25 -5.33 -46.13
N GLU A 200 2.55 -4.06 -45.88
CA GLU A 200 3.90 -3.52 -45.70
C GLU A 200 4.39 -3.68 -44.24
N GLN A 201 3.47 -3.87 -43.28
CA GLN A 201 3.79 -3.90 -41.85
C GLN A 201 4.82 -4.98 -41.48
N THR A 202 4.81 -6.14 -42.15
CA THR A 202 5.76 -7.22 -41.86
C THR A 202 7.18 -6.83 -42.22
N GLU A 203 7.36 -6.22 -43.40
CA GLU A 203 8.67 -5.78 -43.90
C GLU A 203 9.20 -4.61 -43.06
N ILE A 204 8.33 -3.63 -42.78
CA ILE A 204 8.64 -2.49 -41.91
C ILE A 204 9.04 -2.97 -40.52
N ALA A 205 8.33 -3.94 -39.94
CA ALA A 205 8.67 -4.45 -38.61
C ALA A 205 10.04 -5.13 -38.58
N GLN A 206 10.45 -5.78 -39.67
CA GLN A 206 11.80 -6.34 -39.80
C GLN A 206 12.86 -5.25 -39.95
N ALA A 207 12.60 -4.24 -40.80
CA ALA A 207 13.51 -3.11 -41.01
C ALA A 207 13.75 -2.34 -39.70
N LEU A 208 12.70 -2.03 -38.95
CA LEU A 208 12.81 -1.35 -37.66
C LEU A 208 13.65 -2.13 -36.65
N ARG A 209 13.49 -3.46 -36.61
CA ARG A 209 14.32 -4.32 -35.75
C ARG A 209 15.81 -4.27 -36.11
N GLN A 210 16.13 -4.19 -37.40
CA GLN A 210 17.52 -4.04 -37.86
C GLN A 210 18.11 -2.68 -37.46
N LEU A 211 17.26 -1.65 -37.38
CA LEU A 211 17.64 -0.30 -36.99
C LEU A 211 17.63 -0.06 -35.46
N GLY A 212 17.23 -1.06 -34.65
CA GLY A 212 17.12 -0.92 -33.20
C GLY A 212 15.95 -0.05 -32.73
N LEU A 213 14.92 0.08 -33.57
CA LEU A 213 13.68 0.82 -33.34
C LEU A 213 12.47 -0.11 -33.14
#